data_AF-A0A936PVF4-F1
#
_entry.id   AF-A0A936PVF4-F1
#
_cell.length_a   1.000
_cell.length_b   1.000
_cell.length_c   1.000
_cell.angle_alpha   90.00
_cell.angle_beta   90.00
_cell.angle_gamma   90.00
#
_symmetry.space_group_name_H-M   'P 1'
#
loop_
_entity.id
_entity.type
_entity.pdbx_description
1 polymer ?
#
loop_
_entity_poly.entity_id
_entity_poly.type
_entity_poly.pdbx_seq_one_letter_code
_entity_poly.pdbx_strand_id
1 'polypeptide(L)'
;MFTLLLTLAACATTPQPPEPTAPAEPETPSAQAPTQLQTLTLEPRLMTWDDAAGTVIYSPGSDRMTSEYTHFVLSAASVEAVLGGRPTEPVTVEVEVAGPTLTTQSPEDPNLPQPQDGYQITTWTGRAVRKVE
;
A
#
# COMPACT_ATOMS: atom_id res chain seq x y z
N MET A 1 -26.40 46.66 41.45
CA MET A 1 -25.55 45.57 40.95
C MET A 1 -24.55 45.24 42.07
N PHE A 2 -24.61 44.14 42.84
CA PHE A 2 -25.30 42.84 42.67
C PHE A 2 -24.98 42.18 41.33
N THR A 3 -24.35 41.00 41.23
CA THR A 3 -24.23 39.81 42.12
C THR A 3 -22.90 39.12 41.76
N LEU A 4 -21.91 38.85 42.64
CA LEU A 4 -21.74 37.90 43.76
C LEU A 4 -21.93 36.40 43.41
N LEU A 5 -21.18 35.51 44.11
CA LEU A 5 -21.18 34.03 44.16
C LEU A 5 -20.19 33.30 43.21
N LEU A 6 -19.57 32.16 43.56
CA LEU A 6 -19.12 31.51 44.83
C LEU A 6 -18.30 30.24 44.38
N THR A 7 -17.38 29.58 45.10
CA THR A 7 -16.86 29.59 46.48
C THR A 7 -15.42 29.04 46.48
N LEU A 8 -14.62 29.26 47.53
CA LEU A 8 -13.60 28.28 47.98
C LEU A 8 -14.07 27.64 49.28
N ALA A 9 -14.13 26.31 49.36
CA ALA A 9 -14.11 25.55 50.61
C ALA A 9 -13.67 24.11 50.30
N ALA A 10 -12.76 23.57 51.12
CA ALA A 10 -12.11 22.28 50.88
C ALA A 10 -12.64 21.16 51.80
N CYS A 11 -12.15 19.94 51.51
CA CYS A 11 -12.09 18.76 52.37
C CYS A 11 -13.35 17.89 52.57
N ALA A 12 -13.30 16.70 51.97
CA ALA A 12 -13.74 15.46 52.61
C ALA A 12 -12.69 14.35 52.39
N THR A 13 -12.17 13.83 53.50
CA THR A 13 -11.12 12.81 53.68
C THR A 13 -11.40 11.44 53.04
N THR A 14 -10.42 10.83 52.35
CA THR A 14 -9.84 9.48 52.68
C THR A 14 -8.57 9.19 51.84
N PRO A 15 -7.57 8.40 52.33
CA PRO A 15 -6.30 8.17 51.63
C PRO A 15 -6.19 6.78 50.97
N GLN A 16 -5.41 6.66 49.88
CA GLN A 16 -4.95 5.36 49.34
C GLN A 16 -3.46 5.46 48.87
N PRO A 17 -2.65 4.38 48.96
CA PRO A 17 -1.17 4.46 48.93
C PRO A 17 -0.53 4.73 47.55
N PRO A 18 0.81 4.89 47.44
CA PRO A 18 1.44 5.34 46.19
C PRO A 18 1.30 4.28 45.09
N GLU A 19 0.77 4.70 43.96
CA GLU A 19 0.62 3.85 42.78
C GLU A 19 1.98 3.61 42.10
N PRO A 20 2.37 2.34 41.84
CA PRO A 20 3.68 2.04 41.31
C PRO A 20 3.73 2.04 39.77
N THR A 21 4.71 2.77 39.25
CA THR A 21 5.45 2.46 38.01
C THR A 21 4.80 2.70 36.64
N ALA A 22 5.52 3.52 35.86
CA ALA A 22 5.51 3.68 34.40
C ALA A 22 4.34 4.46 33.74
N PRO A 23 4.66 5.41 32.82
CA PRO A 23 3.65 6.02 31.97
C PRO A 23 3.12 5.01 30.96
N ALA A 24 1.81 4.96 30.79
CA ALA A 24 1.20 4.32 29.64
C ALA A 24 1.45 5.18 28.40
N GLU A 25 2.50 4.85 27.63
CA GLU A 25 2.56 5.27 26.23
C GLU A 25 1.32 4.68 25.52
N PRO A 26 0.49 5.51 24.85
CA PRO A 26 -0.54 4.97 23.99
C PRO A 26 0.15 4.31 22.80
N GLU A 27 0.14 2.97 22.76
CA GLU A 27 0.51 2.22 21.57
C GLU A 27 -0.35 2.73 20.41
N THR A 28 0.24 3.56 19.56
CA THR A 28 -0.41 4.03 18.35
C THR A 28 -0.61 2.79 17.48
N PRO A 29 -1.85 2.37 17.15
CA PRO A 29 -2.05 1.26 16.26
C PRO A 29 -1.28 1.56 14.98
N SER A 30 -0.34 0.69 14.61
CA SER A 30 0.44 0.86 13.37
C SER A 30 -0.55 0.88 12.22
N ALA A 31 -0.86 2.09 11.72
CA ALA A 31 -1.89 2.28 10.72
C ALA A 31 -1.46 1.55 9.45
N GLN A 32 -2.06 0.40 9.21
CA GLN A 32 -1.88 -0.34 7.97
C GLN A 32 -2.20 0.61 6.83
N ALA A 33 -1.29 0.75 5.87
CA ALA A 33 -1.47 1.65 4.74
C ALA A 33 -2.84 1.33 4.08
N PRO A 34 -3.70 2.34 3.85
CA PRO A 34 -5.06 2.10 3.41
C PRO A 34 -5.04 1.30 2.10
N THR A 35 -5.70 0.15 2.11
CA THR A 35 -5.88 -0.65 0.90
C THR A 35 -7.06 -0.14 0.10
N GLN A 36 -6.97 -0.26 -1.22
CA GLN A 36 -8.01 0.14 -2.15
C GLN A 36 -8.26 -0.96 -3.18
N LEU A 37 -9.52 -1.09 -3.60
CA LEU A 37 -9.89 -1.95 -4.73
C LEU A 37 -9.64 -1.22 -6.04
N GLN A 38 -8.99 -1.92 -6.98
CA GLN A 38 -8.68 -1.43 -8.32
C GLN A 38 -9.09 -2.49 -9.35
N THR A 39 -9.71 -2.07 -10.45
CA THR A 39 -10.04 -2.97 -11.56
C THR A 39 -8.90 -2.94 -12.58
N LEU A 40 -8.29 -4.10 -12.84
CA LEU A 40 -7.19 -4.25 -13.80
C LEU A 40 -7.56 -5.28 -14.86
N THR A 41 -7.34 -4.94 -16.13
CA THR A 41 -7.27 -5.93 -17.21
C THR A 41 -5.83 -6.44 -17.27
N LEU A 42 -5.61 -7.67 -16.82
CA LEU A 42 -4.31 -8.34 -16.84
C LEU A 42 -4.07 -8.92 -18.24
N GLU A 43 -3.15 -8.31 -18.99
CA GLU A 43 -2.68 -8.84 -20.26
C GLU A 43 -1.50 -9.81 -20.03
N PRO A 44 -1.59 -11.11 -20.43
CA PRO A 44 -0.53 -12.10 -20.15
C PRO A 44 0.87 -11.70 -20.62
N ARG A 45 0.97 -10.97 -21.74
CA ARG A 45 2.24 -10.47 -22.30
C ARG A 45 2.93 -9.41 -21.44
N LEU A 46 2.20 -8.78 -20.51
CA LEU A 46 2.70 -7.76 -19.58
C LEU A 46 2.80 -8.32 -18.14
N MET A 47 2.64 -9.64 -17.97
CA MET A 47 2.74 -10.34 -16.68
C MET A 47 4.05 -11.12 -16.62
N THR A 48 4.85 -10.88 -15.58
CA THR A 48 6.01 -11.71 -15.23
C THR A 48 5.70 -12.49 -13.97
N TRP A 49 5.83 -13.82 -14.03
CA TRP A 49 5.68 -14.71 -12.88
C TRP A 49 7.04 -14.93 -12.22
N ASP A 50 7.17 -14.55 -10.95
CA ASP A 50 8.31 -14.89 -10.11
C ASP A 50 7.87 -15.99 -9.13
N ASP A 51 8.07 -17.24 -9.56
CA ASP A 51 7.77 -18.44 -8.78
C ASP A 51 8.66 -18.58 -7.53
N ALA A 52 9.83 -17.92 -7.49
CA ALA A 52 10.72 -17.96 -6.34
C ALA A 52 10.30 -16.94 -5.27
N ALA A 53 9.84 -15.75 -5.67
CA ALA A 53 9.26 -14.75 -4.77
C ALA A 53 7.78 -15.02 -4.42
N GLY A 54 7.09 -15.89 -5.18
CA GLY A 54 5.65 -16.12 -5.03
C GLY A 54 4.80 -14.93 -5.48
N THR A 55 5.28 -14.16 -6.46
CA THR A 55 4.63 -12.93 -6.94
C THR A 55 4.43 -12.91 -8.45
N VAL A 56 3.50 -12.07 -8.88
CA VAL A 56 3.22 -11.75 -10.28
C VAL A 56 3.37 -10.25 -10.44
N ILE A 57 4.30 -9.83 -11.29
CA ILE A 57 4.49 -8.43 -11.66
C ILE A 57 3.67 -8.17 -12.91
N TYR A 58 2.68 -7.27 -12.83
CA TYR A 58 1.91 -6.79 -13.97
C TYR A 58 2.32 -5.35 -14.30
N SER A 59 2.81 -5.13 -15.52
CA SER A 59 3.46 -3.87 -15.95
C SER A 59 2.71 -3.22 -17.13
N PRO A 60 1.52 -2.61 -16.91
CA PRO A 60 0.78 -1.91 -17.96
C PRO A 60 1.61 -0.79 -18.59
N GLY A 61 1.64 -0.72 -19.92
CA GLY A 61 2.37 0.31 -20.66
C GLY A 61 3.88 0.10 -20.77
N SER A 62 4.43 -1.00 -20.24
CA SER A 62 5.87 -1.35 -20.38
C SER A 62 6.31 -1.63 -21.82
N ASP A 63 5.37 -1.74 -22.77
CA ASP A 63 5.60 -1.74 -24.22
C ASP A 63 6.08 -0.38 -24.76
N ARG A 64 6.05 0.68 -23.94
CA ARG A 64 6.42 2.04 -24.32
C ARG A 64 7.59 2.53 -23.47
N MET A 65 8.60 3.09 -24.11
CA MET A 65 9.64 3.84 -23.41
C MET A 65 9.05 5.16 -22.90
N THR A 66 8.75 5.22 -21.60
CA THR A 66 8.27 6.39 -20.88
C THR A 66 9.25 6.76 -19.76
N SER A 67 9.16 8.00 -19.25
CA SER A 67 9.87 8.40 -18.02
C SER A 67 9.20 7.90 -16.74
N GLU A 68 7.97 7.38 -16.86
CA GLU A 68 7.11 6.96 -15.77
C GLU A 68 6.53 5.57 -16.07
N TYR A 69 6.77 4.60 -15.19
CA TYR A 69 6.25 3.24 -15.25
C TYR A 69 5.35 2.97 -14.04
N THR A 70 4.32 2.15 -14.21
CA THR A 70 3.46 1.69 -13.12
C THR A 70 3.41 0.16 -13.14
N HIS A 71 3.86 -0.46 -12.06
CA HIS A 71 3.86 -1.92 -11.89
C HIS A 71 2.98 -2.32 -10.70
N PHE A 72 2.29 -3.46 -10.84
CA PHE A 72 1.51 -4.10 -9.78
C PHE A 72 2.22 -5.39 -9.38
N VAL A 73 2.68 -5.48 -8.14
CA VAL A 73 3.26 -6.70 -7.54
C VAL A 73 2.13 -7.40 -6.78
N LEU A 74 1.57 -8.43 -7.40
CA LEU A 74 0.45 -9.21 -6.88
C LEU A 74 0.95 -10.54 -6.29
N SER A 75 0.31 -11.04 -5.24
CA SER A 75 0.56 -12.41 -4.75
C SER A 75 0.18 -13.44 -5.82
N ALA A 76 1.11 -14.31 -6.24
CA ALA A 76 0.88 -15.33 -7.26
C ALA A 76 -0.26 -16.28 -6.86
N ALA A 77 -0.25 -16.76 -5.62
CA ALA A 77 -1.31 -17.62 -5.08
C ALA A 77 -2.71 -16.99 -5.15
N SER A 78 -2.82 -15.66 -4.96
CA SER A 78 -4.09 -14.96 -5.12
C SER A 78 -4.56 -14.88 -6.57
N VAL A 79 -3.62 -14.65 -7.51
CA VAL A 79 -3.90 -14.59 -8.95
C VAL A 79 -4.34 -15.97 -9.45
N GLU A 80 -3.64 -17.04 -9.06
CA GLU A 80 -4.01 -18.41 -9.42
C GLU A 80 -5.36 -18.83 -8.82
N ALA A 81 -5.64 -18.49 -7.57
CA ALA A 81 -6.92 -18.79 -6.93
C ALA A 81 -8.12 -18.08 -7.60
N VAL A 82 -7.91 -16.86 -8.10
CA VAL A 82 -8.94 -16.06 -8.79
C VAL A 82 -9.13 -16.49 -10.25
N LEU A 83 -8.06 -16.89 -10.93
CA LEU A 83 -8.08 -17.20 -12.37
C LEU A 83 -8.19 -18.70 -12.69
N GLY A 84 -7.93 -19.58 -11.73
CA GLY A 84 -7.84 -21.03 -11.93
C GLY A 84 -6.54 -21.50 -12.61
N GLY A 85 -5.55 -20.62 -12.72
CA GLY A 85 -4.26 -20.89 -13.38
C GLY A 85 -3.66 -19.62 -14.00
N ARG A 86 -2.61 -19.80 -14.82
CA ARG A 86 -1.99 -18.70 -15.58
C ARG A 86 -2.86 -18.33 -16.79
N PRO A 87 -3.26 -17.06 -16.97
CA PRO A 87 -4.12 -16.66 -18.08
C PRO A 87 -3.36 -16.73 -19.41
N THR A 88 -4.01 -17.23 -20.46
CA THR A 88 -3.51 -17.20 -21.85
C THR A 88 -4.06 -16.04 -22.66
N GLU A 89 -5.15 -15.42 -22.20
CA GLU A 89 -5.85 -14.29 -22.81
C GLU A 89 -6.01 -13.16 -21.78
N PRO A 90 -6.23 -11.90 -22.21
CA PRO A 90 -6.51 -10.78 -21.30
C PRO A 90 -7.70 -11.06 -20.39
N VAL A 91 -7.56 -10.79 -19.09
CA VAL A 91 -8.61 -11.03 -18.09
C VAL A 91 -8.76 -9.86 -17.13
N THR A 92 -10.00 -9.41 -16.93
CA THR A 92 -10.30 -8.35 -15.96
C THR A 92 -10.48 -8.94 -14.57
N VAL A 93 -9.79 -8.36 -13.60
CA VAL A 93 -9.86 -8.73 -12.18
C VAL A 93 -9.99 -7.48 -11.32
N GLU A 94 -10.55 -7.66 -10.14
CA GLU A 94 -10.46 -6.68 -9.06
C GLU A 94 -9.30 -7.09 -8.15
N VAL A 95 -8.38 -6.17 -7.91
CA VAL A 95 -7.24 -6.34 -6.99
C VAL A 95 -7.39 -5.42 -5.78
N GLU A 96 -6.92 -5.87 -4.63
CA GLU A 96 -6.75 -5.04 -3.44
C GLU A 96 -5.28 -4.69 -3.32
N VAL A 97 -4.96 -3.40 -3.39
CA VAL A 97 -3.58 -2.88 -3.33
C VAL A 97 -3.40 -1.91 -2.17
N ALA A 98 -2.25 -1.98 -1.51
CA ALA A 98 -1.78 -0.95 -0.60
C ALA A 98 -1.30 0.28 -1.41
N GLY A 99 -1.15 1.43 -0.74
CA GLY A 99 -0.66 2.67 -1.35
C GLY A 99 0.67 2.50 -2.10
N PRO A 100 0.94 3.35 -3.13
CA PRO A 100 2.05 3.13 -4.04
C PRO A 100 3.38 3.47 -3.38
N THR A 101 4.42 2.72 -3.73
CA THR A 101 5.81 3.11 -3.49
C THR A 101 6.39 3.68 -4.77
N LEU A 102 6.86 4.93 -4.72
CA LEU A 102 7.58 5.56 -5.84
C LEU A 102 9.08 5.31 -5.69
N THR A 103 9.76 4.97 -6.78
CA THR A 103 11.22 4.80 -6.81
C THR A 103 11.77 5.40 -8.09
N THR A 104 12.77 6.26 -7.96
CA THR A 104 13.50 6.82 -9.11
C THR A 104 14.72 5.96 -9.39
N GLN A 105 14.87 5.45 -10.61
CA GLN A 105 16.07 4.75 -11.07
C GLN A 105 16.87 5.63 -12.03
N SER A 106 18.18 5.76 -11.77
CA SER A 106 19.10 6.46 -12.67
C SER A 106 19.34 5.67 -13.95
N PRO A 107 19.59 6.34 -15.09
CA PRO A 107 19.96 5.66 -16.33
C PRO A 107 21.29 4.91 -16.17
N GLU A 108 21.33 3.63 -16.56
CA GLU A 108 22.55 2.80 -16.45
C GLU A 108 23.67 3.25 -17.40
N ASP A 109 23.33 3.90 -18.52
CA ASP A 109 24.26 4.54 -19.44
C ASP A 109 23.81 5.99 -19.72
N PRO A 110 24.58 7.02 -19.29
CA PRO A 110 24.24 8.42 -19.52
C PRO A 110 24.40 8.87 -20.98
N ASN A 111 24.92 8.04 -21.88
CA ASN A 111 25.11 8.34 -23.30
C ASN A 111 23.94 7.88 -24.18
N LEU A 112 23.02 7.06 -23.63
CA LEU A 112 21.79 6.69 -24.33
C LEU A 112 20.74 7.80 -24.21
N PRO A 113 19.87 7.99 -25.22
CA PRO A 113 18.78 8.96 -25.14
C PRO A 113 17.73 8.50 -24.12
N GLN A 114 17.88 8.98 -22.88
CA GLN A 114 17.05 8.66 -21.72
C GLN A 114 16.66 9.95 -20.98
N PRO A 115 15.58 9.97 -20.18
CA PRO A 115 15.24 11.14 -19.34
C PRO A 115 16.39 11.49 -18.39
N GLN A 116 16.74 12.79 -18.32
CA GLN A 116 17.88 13.29 -17.53
C GLN A 116 17.71 13.03 -16.02
N ASP A 117 16.47 13.01 -15.54
CA ASP A 117 16.10 12.74 -14.15
C ASP A 117 15.90 11.24 -13.84
N GLY A 118 16.15 10.35 -14.82
CA GLY A 118 15.92 8.92 -14.72
C GLY A 118 14.45 8.50 -14.88
N TYR A 119 14.15 7.28 -14.46
CA TYR A 119 12.84 6.66 -14.58
C TYR A 119 12.11 6.60 -13.24
N GLN A 120 10.89 7.12 -13.19
CA GLN A 120 9.99 6.99 -12.05
C GLN A 120 9.24 5.66 -12.15
N ILE A 121 9.34 4.80 -11.14
CA ILE A 121 8.60 3.53 -11.06
C ILE A 121 7.62 3.62 -9.90
N THR A 122 6.32 3.59 -10.21
CA THR A 122 5.22 3.52 -9.25
C THR A 122 4.86 2.06 -9.02
N THR A 123 5.14 1.54 -7.82
CA THR A 123 4.90 0.14 -7.47
C THR A 123 3.70 0.02 -6.53
N TRP A 124 2.66 -0.69 -6.97
CA TRP A 124 1.49 -1.05 -6.17
C TRP A 124 1.64 -2.49 -5.69
N THR A 125 1.60 -2.75 -4.39
CA THR A 125 1.66 -4.13 -3.86
C THR A 125 0.29 -4.59 -3.40
N GLY A 126 -0.12 -5.81 -3.76
CA GLY A 126 -1.48 -6.27 -3.48
C GLY A 126 -1.77 -7.74 -3.75
N ARG A 127 -3.06 -8.06 -3.88
CA ARG A 127 -3.60 -9.38 -4.20
C ARG A 127 -4.78 -9.29 -5.15
N ALA A 128 -5.00 -10.31 -5.97
CA ALA A 128 -6.28 -10.46 -6.66
C ALA A 128 -7.39 -10.84 -5.66
N VAL A 129 -8.58 -10.30 -5.84
CA VAL A 129 -9.76 -10.53 -5.00
C VAL A 129 -10.80 -11.38 -5.73
N ARG A 130 -11.10 -11.02 -6.98
CA ARG A 130 -12.07 -11.72 -7.83
C ARG A 130 -11.85 -11.40 -9.31
N LYS A 131 -12.35 -12.28 -10.17
CA LYS A 131 -12.50 -12.01 -11.60
C LYS A 131 -13.71 -11.08 -11.80
N VAL A 132 -13.62 -10.17 -12.77
CA VAL A 132 -14.75 -9.37 -13.25
C VAL A 132 -15.18 -9.98 -14.59
N GLU A 133 -16.44 -10.38 -14.68
CA GLU A 133 -17.04 -11.02 -15.86
C GLU A 133 -17.69 -9.98 -16.79
#